data_AF-A0A8C0DAA0-F1
#
_entry.id   AF-A0A8C0DAA0-F1
#
_cell.length_a   1.000
_cell.length_b   1.000
_cell.length_c   1.000
_cell.angle_alpha   90.00
_cell.angle_beta   90.00
_cell.angle_gamma   90.00
#
_symmetry.space_group_name_H-M   'P 1'
#
loop_
_entity.id
_entity.type
_entity.pdbx_description
1 polymer ?
#
loop_
_entity_poly.entity_id
_entity_poly.type
_entity_poly.pdbx_seq_one_letter_code
_entity_poly.pdbx_strand_id
1 'polypeptide(L)'
;MGSQSKLKVNARGLGSQLKDSIPVTELSASGPFESHDLLRKGFSCVKNELLPSHPLELSEKNFQLNQDKMSFSTLRNIQGLFAPLKLQMEFKAVQQVHEKLNKTISRCQLKKYLLNE
;
A
#
# COMPACT_ATOMS: atom_id res chain seq x y z
N MET A 1 -12.50 -37.03 42.92
CA MET A 1 -12.98 -37.52 41.61
C MET A 1 -12.39 -36.56 40.58
N GLY A 2 -11.18 -36.80 40.09
CA GLY A 2 -10.85 -37.71 38.98
C GLY A 2 -10.89 -36.91 37.67
N SER A 3 -9.95 -36.93 36.74
CA SER A 3 -8.67 -37.63 36.59
C SER A 3 -7.94 -36.88 35.46
N GLN A 4 -6.60 -36.86 35.49
CA GLN A 4 -5.80 -36.49 34.33
C GLN A 4 -5.99 -37.52 33.20
N SER A 5 -5.90 -37.10 31.94
CA SER A 5 -5.41 -37.98 30.88
C SER A 5 -4.60 -37.21 29.84
N LYS A 6 -3.49 -37.86 29.50
CA LYS A 6 -2.26 -37.40 28.84
C LYS A 6 -2.21 -38.04 27.47
N LEU A 7 -1.87 -37.32 26.41
CA LEU A 7 -1.30 -37.96 25.21
C LEU A 7 -0.21 -37.07 24.59
N LYS A 8 1.03 -37.54 24.74
CA LYS A 8 2.25 -37.05 24.11
C LYS A 8 2.49 -37.93 22.88
N VAL A 9 2.68 -37.33 21.71
CA VAL A 9 3.18 -38.02 20.53
C VAL A 9 4.29 -37.19 19.90
N ASN A 10 5.51 -37.71 19.98
CA ASN A 10 6.68 -37.22 19.27
C ASN A 10 6.97 -38.23 18.16
N ALA A 11 6.91 -37.83 16.89
CA ALA A 11 7.44 -38.61 15.79
C ALA A 11 8.38 -37.71 14.97
N ARG A 12 9.63 -37.57 15.44
CA ARG A 12 10.73 -37.03 14.62
C ARG A 12 11.37 -38.19 13.89
N GLY A 13 10.99 -38.39 12.63
CA GLY A 13 11.60 -39.35 11.73
C GLY A 13 12.04 -38.65 10.45
N LEU A 14 13.35 -38.74 10.18
CA LEU A 14 13.99 -38.97 8.86
C LEU A 14 13.60 -37.97 7.74
N GLY A 15 14.50 -37.06 7.34
CA GLY A 15 15.39 -37.27 6.18
C GLY A 15 14.64 -36.89 4.89
N SER A 16 15.09 -36.01 4.01
CA SER A 16 16.38 -35.99 3.34
C SER A 16 16.54 -34.66 2.59
N GLN A 17 17.77 -34.14 2.58
CA GLN A 17 18.26 -33.16 1.60
C GLN A 17 18.25 -33.79 0.21
N LEU A 18 17.66 -33.13 -0.79
CA LEU A 18 17.93 -33.41 -2.20
C LEU A 18 18.00 -32.13 -3.03
N LYS A 19 19.25 -31.75 -3.29
CA LYS A 19 19.86 -31.31 -4.58
C LYS A 19 19.05 -30.37 -5.49
N ASP A 20 19.49 -29.13 -5.50
CA ASP A 20 19.96 -28.37 -6.66
C ASP A 20 19.34 -28.64 -8.05
N SER A 21 18.73 -27.56 -8.56
CA SER A 21 18.70 -27.08 -9.96
C SER A 21 17.49 -27.41 -10.83
N ILE A 22 16.74 -26.35 -11.19
CA ILE A 22 16.26 -26.09 -12.55
C ILE A 22 16.32 -24.57 -12.81
N PRO A 23 17.03 -24.07 -13.84
CA PRO A 23 16.91 -22.68 -14.27
C PRO A 23 15.63 -22.52 -15.11
N VAL A 24 14.67 -21.74 -14.62
CA VAL A 24 13.45 -21.41 -15.38
C VAL A 24 13.55 -19.97 -15.87
N THR A 25 14.10 -19.82 -17.08
CA THR A 25 13.98 -18.60 -17.88
C THR A 25 12.61 -18.58 -18.54
N GLU A 26 11.81 -17.60 -18.13
CA GLU A 26 10.78 -16.85 -18.86
C GLU A 26 9.85 -17.59 -19.84
N LEU A 27 8.58 -17.72 -19.45
CA LEU A 27 7.46 -17.75 -20.37
C LEU A 27 6.22 -17.09 -19.73
N SER A 28 6.26 -15.77 -19.56
CA SER A 28 5.05 -15.00 -19.24
C SER A 28 4.51 -14.37 -20.52
N ALA A 29 3.79 -15.17 -21.30
CA ALA A 29 2.88 -14.67 -22.32
C ALA A 29 1.70 -13.98 -21.61
N SER A 30 1.58 -12.65 -21.72
CA SER A 30 0.48 -11.89 -21.14
C SER A 30 -0.80 -12.11 -21.95
N GLY A 31 -1.55 -13.15 -21.59
CA GLY A 31 -2.95 -13.32 -21.98
C GLY A 31 -3.90 -12.56 -21.05
N PRO A 32 -5.20 -12.47 -21.38
CA PRO A 32 -6.22 -11.80 -20.56
C PRO A 32 -6.46 -12.43 -19.18
N PHE A 33 -5.87 -13.60 -18.93
CA PHE A 33 -5.84 -14.24 -17.62
C PHE A 33 -4.44 -13.99 -17.03
N GLU A 34 -4.35 -12.90 -16.28
CA GLU A 34 -3.14 -12.45 -15.61
C GLU A 34 -2.56 -13.60 -14.77
N SER A 35 -1.40 -14.13 -15.17
CA SER A 35 -0.61 -15.01 -14.32
C SER A 35 -0.05 -14.13 -13.20
N HIS A 36 -0.80 -13.98 -12.11
CA HIS A 36 -0.25 -13.37 -10.91
C HIS A 36 0.99 -14.16 -10.50
N ASP A 37 2.12 -13.47 -10.33
CA ASP A 37 3.37 -14.07 -9.84
C ASP A 37 3.21 -14.43 -8.35
N LEU A 38 2.45 -15.50 -8.07
CA LEU A 38 2.14 -16.00 -6.74
C LEU A 38 3.41 -16.42 -5.99
N LEU A 39 4.45 -16.82 -6.72
CA LEU A 39 5.71 -17.26 -6.13
C LEU A 39 6.53 -16.07 -5.64
N ARG A 40 6.55 -14.95 -6.36
CA ARG A 40 7.28 -13.74 -5.95
C ARG A 40 6.49 -12.83 -5.03
N LYS A 41 5.17 -12.74 -5.23
CA LYS A 41 4.28 -11.81 -4.52
C LYS A 41 3.47 -12.46 -3.39
N GLY A 42 3.48 -13.79 -3.30
CA GLY A 42 2.68 -14.56 -2.35
C GLY A 42 1.20 -14.61 -2.71
N PHE A 43 0.43 -15.44 -2.01
CA PHE A 43 -1.03 -15.41 -2.10
C PHE A 43 -1.54 -14.13 -1.45
N SER A 44 -1.97 -13.14 -2.24
CA SER A 44 -2.75 -12.06 -1.68
C SER A 44 -4.08 -12.64 -1.20
N CYS A 45 -4.41 -12.40 0.07
CA CYS A 45 -5.71 -12.79 0.57
C CYS A 45 -6.76 -11.97 -0.17
N VAL A 46 -7.48 -12.58 -1.11
CA VAL A 46 -8.58 -11.94 -1.87
C VAL A 46 -9.57 -11.24 -0.93
N LYS A 47 -9.72 -11.73 0.31
CA LYS A 47 -10.58 -11.09 1.32
C LYS A 47 -10.08 -9.70 1.73
N ASN A 48 -8.77 -9.47 1.85
CA ASN A 48 -8.19 -8.16 2.17
C ASN A 48 -8.30 -7.16 1.02
N GLU A 49 -8.41 -7.65 -0.21
CA GLU A 49 -8.56 -6.84 -1.41
C GLU A 49 -10.03 -6.51 -1.71
N LEU A 50 -10.96 -7.38 -1.30
CA LEU A 50 -12.39 -7.17 -1.54
C LEU A 50 -13.06 -6.36 -0.42
N LEU A 51 -12.73 -6.62 0.86
CA LEU A 51 -13.33 -5.95 2.01
C LEU A 51 -12.32 -5.76 3.15
N PRO A 52 -12.51 -4.75 4.01
CA PRO A 52 -11.70 -4.58 5.21
C PRO A 52 -11.92 -5.78 6.13
N SER A 53 -10.86 -6.33 6.70
CA SER A 53 -10.98 -7.45 7.64
C SER A 53 -11.53 -6.98 9.00
N HIS A 54 -11.23 -5.73 9.36
CA HIS A 54 -11.71 -5.07 10.56
C HIS A 54 -12.42 -3.75 10.22
N PRO A 55 -13.52 -3.40 10.94
CA PRO A 55 -14.26 -2.15 10.71
C PRO A 55 -13.41 -0.87 10.75
N LEU A 56 -12.32 -0.86 11.52
CA LEU A 56 -11.44 0.31 11.65
C LEU A 56 -10.33 0.41 10.59
N GLU A 57 -10.03 -0.65 9.84
CA GLU A 57 -8.94 -0.63 8.86
C GLU A 57 -9.13 0.45 7.79
N LEU A 58 -10.38 0.69 7.37
CA LEU A 58 -10.68 1.77 6.43
C LEU A 58 -10.44 3.14 7.03
N SER A 59 -10.76 3.32 8.31
CA SER A 59 -10.57 4.60 9.00
C SER A 59 -9.09 4.90 9.16
N GLU A 60 -8.28 3.90 9.51
CA GLU A 60 -6.82 4.05 9.65
C GLU A 60 -6.15 4.36 8.31
N LYS A 61 -6.50 3.63 7.24
CA LYS A 61 -5.99 3.91 5.89
C LYS A 61 -6.32 5.31 5.40
N ASN A 62 -7.43 5.90 5.87
CA ASN A 62 -7.89 7.23 5.47
C ASN A 62 -7.73 8.29 6.59
N PHE A 63 -6.89 8.04 7.59
CA PHE A 63 -6.80 8.88 8.79
C PHE A 63 -6.59 10.36 8.48
N GLN A 64 -5.61 10.68 7.62
CA GLN A 64 -5.30 12.06 7.26
C GLN A 64 -6.48 12.74 6.55
N LEU A 65 -7.08 12.06 5.57
CA LEU A 65 -8.24 12.59 4.83
C LEU A 65 -9.44 12.81 5.75
N ASN A 66 -9.65 11.92 6.72
CA ASN A 66 -10.74 12.02 7.68
C ASN A 66 -10.49 13.17 8.68
N GLN A 67 -9.24 13.37 9.09
CA GLN A 67 -8.84 14.52 9.92
C GLN A 67 -9.10 15.84 9.19
N ASP A 68 -8.72 15.93 7.92
CA ASP A 68 -8.94 17.15 7.12
C ASP A 68 -10.42 17.42 6.91
N LYS A 69 -11.22 16.37 6.63
CA LYS A 69 -12.69 16.47 6.54
C LYS A 69 -13.30 17.00 7.84
N MET A 70 -12.83 16.50 8.99
CA MET A 70 -13.28 16.97 10.29
C MET A 70 -12.89 18.45 10.50
N SER A 71 -11.67 18.84 10.17
CA SER A 71 -11.18 20.22 10.26
C SER A 71 -12.03 21.17 9.41
N PHE A 72 -12.30 20.83 8.14
CA PHE A 72 -13.16 21.64 7.27
C PHE A 72 -14.60 21.75 7.77
N SER A 73 -15.15 20.70 8.38
CA SER A 73 -16.46 20.74 9.02
C SER A 73 -16.47 21.71 10.20
N THR A 74 -15.43 21.66 11.05
CA THR A 74 -15.26 22.59 12.17
C THR A 74 -15.15 24.04 11.70
N LEU A 75 -14.33 24.32 10.68
CA LEU A 75 -14.20 25.65 10.09
C LEU A 75 -15.53 26.15 9.51
N ARG A 76 -16.28 25.28 8.82
CA ARG A 76 -17.62 25.61 8.34
C ARG A 76 -18.56 26.00 9.48
N ASN A 77 -18.52 25.26 10.58
CA ASN A 77 -19.41 25.49 11.72
C ASN A 77 -19.10 26.80 12.43
N ILE A 78 -17.83 27.18 12.53
CA ILE A 78 -17.38 28.39 13.23
C ILE A 78 -17.49 29.63 12.35
N GLN A 79 -17.04 29.54 11.09
CA GLN A 79 -16.81 30.69 10.21
C GLN A 79 -17.75 30.72 8.99
N GLY A 80 -18.56 29.68 8.80
CA GLY A 80 -19.43 29.53 7.63
C GLY A 80 -18.74 28.88 6.43
N LEU A 81 -19.49 28.75 5.33
CA LEU A 81 -19.06 27.99 4.13
C LEU A 81 -17.82 28.59 3.44
N PHE A 82 -17.60 29.90 3.57
CA PHE A 82 -16.48 30.57 2.90
C PHE A 82 -15.11 30.11 3.42
N ALA A 83 -14.98 29.82 4.72
CA ALA A 83 -13.71 29.42 5.34
C ALA A 83 -13.11 28.14 4.74
N PRO A 84 -13.81 26.98 4.70
CA PRO A 84 -13.26 25.79 4.08
C PRO A 84 -13.01 25.96 2.58
N LEU A 85 -13.85 26.72 1.85
CA LEU A 85 -13.67 26.96 0.42
C LEU A 85 -12.38 27.74 0.13
N LYS A 86 -12.12 28.80 0.90
CA LYS A 86 -10.89 29.60 0.76
C LYS A 86 -9.65 28.73 0.98
N LEU A 87 -9.62 27.94 2.06
CA LEU A 87 -8.51 27.08 2.39
C LEU A 87 -8.30 25.97 1.34
N GLN A 88 -9.38 25.38 0.82
CA GLN A 88 -9.32 24.41 -0.28
C GLN A 88 -8.73 25.00 -1.56
N MET A 89 -9.08 26.24 -1.91
CA MET A 89 -8.51 26.93 -3.08
C MET A 89 -7.02 27.21 -2.90
N GLU A 90 -6.61 27.71 -1.74
CA GLU A 90 -5.21 27.97 -1.41
C GLU A 90 -4.39 26.67 -1.49
N PHE A 91 -4.88 25.59 -0.89
CA PHE A 91 -4.22 24.29 -0.94
C PHE A 91 -4.07 23.77 -2.38
N LYS A 92 -5.12 23.86 -3.20
CA LYS A 92 -5.05 23.48 -4.62
C LYS A 92 -4.06 24.33 -5.41
N ALA A 93 -3.94 25.62 -5.12
CA ALA A 93 -2.96 26.48 -5.76
C ALA A 93 -1.53 26.07 -5.38
N VAL A 94 -1.29 25.80 -4.09
CA VAL A 94 0.02 25.34 -3.58
C VAL A 94 0.40 23.98 -4.18
N GLN A 95 -0.54 23.04 -4.26
CA GLN A 95 -0.30 21.72 -4.88
C GLN A 95 0.13 21.84 -6.34
N GLN A 96 -0.53 22.68 -7.14
CA GLN A 96 -0.16 22.89 -8.54
C GLN A 96 1.27 23.43 -8.68
N VAL A 97 1.64 24.38 -7.82
CA VAL A 97 3.00 24.93 -7.81
C VAL A 97 4.01 23.86 -7.39
N HIS A 98 3.70 23.08 -6.35
CA HIS A 98 4.54 21.99 -5.87
C HIS A 98 4.80 20.94 -6.95
N GLU A 99 3.76 20.48 -7.65
CA GLU A 99 3.91 19.52 -8.75
C GLU A 99 4.77 20.07 -9.89
N LYS A 100 4.54 21.33 -10.28
CA LYS A 100 5.32 21.99 -11.34
C LYS A 100 6.78 22.15 -10.96
N LEU A 101 7.05 22.50 -9.70
CA LEU A 101 8.39 22.63 -9.17
C LEU A 101 9.11 21.28 -9.17
N ASN A 102 8.49 20.21 -8.66
CA ASN A 102 9.06 18.87 -8.66
C ASN A 102 9.42 18.40 -10.08
N LYS A 103 8.52 18.60 -11.06
CA LYS A 103 8.80 18.29 -12.47
C LYS A 103 9.96 19.11 -13.03
N THR A 104 10.08 20.37 -12.63
CA THR A 104 11.15 21.26 -13.09
C THR A 104 12.48 20.88 -12.46
N ILE A 105 12.51 20.62 -11.15
CA ILE A 105 13.68 20.10 -10.43
C ILE A 105 14.15 18.80 -11.09
N SER A 106 13.27 17.81 -11.30
CA SER A 106 13.64 16.55 -11.94
C SER A 106 14.21 16.74 -13.35
N ARG A 107 13.63 17.65 -14.16
CA ARG A 107 14.18 17.99 -15.48
C ARG A 107 15.56 18.66 -15.38
N CYS A 108 15.75 19.58 -14.43
CA CYS A 108 17.04 20.21 -14.19
C CYS A 108 18.09 19.20 -13.71
N GLN A 109 17.73 18.30 -12.80
CA GLN A 109 18.62 17.23 -12.33
C GLN A 109 19.02 16.32 -13.50
N LEU A 110 18.04 15.84 -14.27
CA LEU A 110 18.30 15.00 -15.44
C LEU A 110 19.18 15.71 -16.47
N LYS A 111 18.93 17.00 -16.73
CA LYS A 111 19.74 17.80 -17.65
C LYS A 111 21.19 17.94 -17.16
N LYS A 112 21.43 18.11 -15.85
CA LYS A 112 22.78 18.10 -15.28
C LYS A 112 23.47 16.75 -15.47
N TYR A 113 22.80 15.65 -15.15
CA TYR A 113 23.35 14.30 -15.34
C TYR A 113 23.67 13.98 -16.82
N LEU A 114 22.83 14.46 -17.75
CA LEU A 114 23.01 14.19 -19.18
C LEU A 114 24.01 15.12 -19.87
N LEU A 115 24.22 16.34 -19.36
CA LEU A 115 25.11 17.32 -20.00
C LEU A 115 26.51 17.42 -19.36
N ASN A 116 26.80 16.74 -18.25
CA ASN A 116 28.12 16.75 -17.59
C ASN A 116 28.77 18.16 -17.53
N GLU A 117 28.04 19.14 -17.00
CA GLU A 117 28.63 20.36 -16.41
C GLU A 117 28.74 20.22 -14.90
#